data_AF-A0A1G0RID6-F1
#
_entry.id   AF-A0A1G0RID6-F1
#
_cell.length_a   1.000
_cell.length_b   1.000
_cell.length_c   1.000
_cell.angle_alpha   90.00
_cell.angle_beta   90.00
_cell.angle_gamma   90.00
#
_symmetry.space_group_name_H-M   'P 1'
#
loop_
_entity.id
_entity.type
_entity.pdbx_description
1 polymer ?
#
loop_
_entity_poly.entity_id
_entity_poly.type
_entity_poly.pdbx_seq_one_letter_code
_entity_poly.pdbx_strand_id
1 'polypeptide(L)'
;MIVNIELITYLILGILAISSAIVTIANRHPIYSAMALIVHFFALAGIYLTLQSQFIAVLQILVYAGAIMVLVIFVLMLLNLSHEDKVKLRIQSRQSFGILLSAILMIIIASTISAANPTQPKVSDVSSMFSPQNLGQILYTNHLVAFELVGILLLTAIIGAIVMAKKKLVD
;
A
#
# COMPACT_ATOMS: atom_id res chain seq x y z
N MET A 1 -20.05 -28.68 -4.83
CA MET A 1 -19.71 -27.38 -4.20
C MET A 1 -18.44 -27.57 -3.38
N ILE A 2 -17.30 -27.74 -4.05
CA ILE A 2 -16.01 -27.79 -3.35
C ILE A 2 -15.60 -26.33 -3.19
N VAL A 3 -15.56 -25.85 -1.95
CA VAL A 3 -15.04 -24.52 -1.68
C VAL A 3 -13.56 -24.54 -2.09
N ASN A 4 -13.21 -23.76 -3.10
CA ASN A 4 -11.82 -23.68 -3.58
C ASN A 4 -10.95 -23.14 -2.46
N ILE A 5 -9.89 -23.87 -2.11
CA ILE A 5 -8.99 -23.49 -1.01
C ILE A 5 -8.40 -22.08 -1.24
N GLU A 6 -8.18 -21.73 -2.51
CA GLU A 6 -7.74 -20.41 -2.95
C GLU A 6 -8.73 -19.30 -2.59
N LEU A 7 -10.04 -19.55 -2.72
CA LEU A 7 -11.09 -18.58 -2.37
C LEU A 7 -11.15 -18.36 -0.85
N ILE A 8 -11.01 -19.43 -0.06
CA ILE A 8 -10.97 -19.32 1.41
C ILE A 8 -9.76 -18.50 1.82
N THR A 9 -8.58 -18.81 1.30
CA THR A 9 -7.35 -18.08 1.60
C THR A 9 -7.47 -16.61 1.19
N TYR A 10 -8.03 -16.32 0.01
CA TYR A 10 -8.28 -14.95 -0.44
C TYR A 10 -9.20 -14.18 0.51
N LEU A 11 -10.32 -14.78 0.93
CA LEU A 11 -11.26 -14.13 1.85
C LEU A 11 -10.65 -13.89 3.23
N ILE A 12 -9.91 -14.85 3.77
CA ILE A 12 -9.23 -14.71 5.07
C ILE A 12 -8.20 -13.57 4.99
N LEU A 13 -7.38 -13.52 3.95
CA LEU A 13 -6.40 -12.45 3.76
C LEU A 13 -7.07 -11.10 3.52
N GLY A 14 -8.21 -11.06 2.83
CA GLY A 14 -9.02 -9.85 2.66
C GLY A 14 -9.53 -9.30 3.98
N ILE A 15 -10.08 -10.16 4.84
CA ILE A 15 -10.53 -9.78 6.19
C ILE A 15 -9.33 -9.29 7.02
N LEU A 16 -8.18 -9.96 6.92
CA LEU A 16 -6.94 -9.55 7.59
C LEU A 16 -6.45 -8.17 7.10
N ALA A 17 -6.52 -7.90 5.79
CA ALA A 17 -6.13 -6.62 5.21
C ALA A 17 -7.06 -5.48 5.68
N ILE A 18 -8.38 -5.70 5.73
CA ILE A 18 -9.35 -4.70 6.19
C ILE A 18 -9.17 -4.44 7.70
N SER A 19 -9.09 -5.50 8.51
CA SER A 19 -8.92 -5.38 9.95
C SER A 19 -7.62 -4.66 10.33
N SER A 20 -6.50 -5.00 9.70
CA SER A 20 -5.21 -4.31 9.91
C SER A 20 -5.25 -2.84 9.49
N ALA A 21 -5.95 -2.49 8.40
CA ALA A 21 -6.15 -1.10 8.01
C ALA A 21 -6.97 -0.30 9.05
N ILE A 22 -8.04 -0.91 9.58
CA ILE A 22 -8.83 -0.30 10.66
C ILE A 22 -7.97 -0.08 11.90
N VAL A 23 -7.21 -1.09 12.32
CA VAL A 23 -6.30 -1.02 13.48
C VAL A 23 -5.24 0.07 13.28
N THR A 24 -4.72 0.23 12.06
CA THR A 24 -3.72 1.28 11.73
C THR A 24 -4.27 2.68 12.02
N ILE A 25 -5.52 2.95 11.66
CA ILE A 25 -6.15 4.27 11.82
C ILE A 25 -6.73 4.46 13.24
N ALA A 26 -7.22 3.38 13.87
CA ALA A 26 -7.84 3.43 15.18
C ALA A 26 -6.81 3.52 16.32
N ASN A 27 -5.61 2.97 16.13
CA ASN A 27 -4.54 3.03 17.12
C ASN A 27 -4.03 4.46 17.30
N ARG A 28 -3.89 4.87 18.56
CA ARG A 28 -3.39 6.20 18.92
C ARG A 28 -1.87 6.30 18.90
N HIS A 29 -1.19 5.18 19.15
CA HIS A 29 0.25 5.15 19.28
C HIS A 29 0.89 4.84 17.92
N PRO A 30 1.69 5.77 17.34
CA PRO A 30 2.16 5.66 15.95
C PRO A 30 2.93 4.38 15.63
N ILE A 31 3.71 3.86 16.58
CA ILE A 31 4.46 2.60 16.38
C ILE A 31 3.50 1.42 16.20
N TYR A 32 2.43 1.32 16.99
CA TYR A 32 1.45 0.23 16.86
C TYR A 32 0.64 0.38 15.57
N SER A 33 0.34 1.61 15.15
CA SER A 33 -0.24 1.86 13.83
C SER A 33 0.69 1.40 12.70
N ALA A 34 1.98 1.71 12.77
CA ALA A 34 2.96 1.28 11.76
C ALA A 34 3.14 -0.25 11.73
N MET A 35 3.16 -0.92 12.89
CA MET A 35 3.18 -2.38 12.97
C MET A 35 1.93 -3.01 12.32
N ALA A 36 0.74 -2.45 12.57
CA ALA A 36 -0.48 -2.92 11.93
C ALA A 36 -0.45 -2.72 10.39
N LEU A 37 0.16 -1.63 9.92
CA LEU A 37 0.34 -1.38 8.49
C LEU A 37 1.30 -2.39 7.83
N ILE A 38 2.31 -2.88 8.54
CA ILE A 38 3.15 -3.98 8.04
C ILE A 38 2.30 -5.23 7.81
N VAL A 39 1.45 -5.60 8.77
CA VAL A 39 0.53 -6.75 8.64
C VAL A 39 -0.38 -6.56 7.43
N HIS A 40 -0.86 -5.33 7.19
CA HIS A 40 -1.65 -5.00 6.00
C HIS A 40 -0.89 -5.28 4.70
N PHE A 41 0.37 -4.88 4.59
CA PHE A 41 1.18 -5.15 3.40
C PHE A 41 1.48 -6.63 3.20
N PHE A 42 1.67 -7.41 4.27
CA PHE A 42 1.78 -8.87 4.15
C PHE A 42 0.47 -9.53 3.72
N ALA A 43 -0.68 -9.04 4.22
CA ALA A 43 -1.98 -9.52 3.77
C ALA A 43 -2.20 -9.23 2.27
N LEU A 44 -1.84 -8.03 1.80
CA LEU A 44 -1.88 -7.69 0.37
C LEU A 44 -0.93 -8.54 -0.47
N ALA A 45 0.29 -8.81 0.00
CA ALA A 45 1.22 -9.70 -0.69
C ALA A 45 0.63 -11.12 -0.84
N GLY A 46 -0.01 -11.64 0.21
CA GLY A 46 -0.74 -12.91 0.13
C GLY A 46 -1.90 -12.87 -0.86
N ILE A 47 -2.66 -11.77 -0.91
CA ILE A 47 -3.72 -11.58 -1.91
C ILE A 47 -3.15 -11.63 -3.32
N TYR A 48 -2.02 -10.95 -3.58
CA TYR A 48 -1.35 -11.02 -4.90
C TYR A 48 -0.89 -12.43 -5.27
N LEU A 49 -0.44 -13.23 -4.30
CA LEU A 49 -0.12 -14.64 -4.55
C LEU A 49 -1.36 -15.45 -4.96
N THR A 50 -2.49 -15.26 -4.27
CA THR A 50 -3.75 -15.94 -4.65
C THR A 50 -4.28 -15.51 -6.02
N LEU A 51 -3.92 -14.31 -6.48
CA LEU A 51 -4.22 -13.80 -7.82
C LEU A 51 -3.16 -14.17 -8.89
N GLN A 52 -2.27 -15.13 -8.59
CA GLN A 52 -1.20 -15.59 -9.49
C GLN A 52 -0.19 -14.48 -9.88
N SER A 53 -0.08 -13.42 -9.09
CA SER A 53 0.83 -12.28 -9.34
C SER A 53 2.05 -12.34 -8.42
N GLN A 54 2.94 -13.31 -8.69
CA GLN A 54 4.10 -13.61 -7.85
C GLN A 54 5.10 -12.45 -7.78
N PHE A 55 5.39 -11.81 -8.92
CA PHE A 55 6.35 -10.71 -8.96
C PHE A 55 5.89 -9.51 -8.13
N ILE A 56 4.62 -9.12 -8.25
CA ILE A 56 4.04 -8.00 -7.49
C ILE A 56 3.97 -8.34 -5.99
N ALA A 57 3.66 -9.59 -5.63
CA ALA A 57 3.69 -10.02 -4.23
C ALA A 57 5.09 -9.85 -3.60
N VAL A 58 6.15 -10.23 -4.32
CA VAL A 58 7.53 -10.06 -3.83
C VAL A 58 7.91 -8.58 -3.72
N LEU A 59 7.54 -7.75 -4.71
CA LEU A 59 7.76 -6.30 -4.64
C LEU A 59 7.01 -5.65 -3.46
N GLN A 60 5.81 -6.13 -3.15
CA GLN A 60 5.03 -5.66 -2.00
C GLN A 60 5.79 -5.87 -0.69
N ILE A 61 6.44 -7.03 -0.54
CA ILE A 61 7.24 -7.33 0.65
C ILE A 61 8.56 -6.55 0.64
N LEU A 62 9.29 -6.55 -0.47
CA LEU A 62 10.63 -5.96 -0.53
C LEU A 62 10.59 -4.43 -0.39
N VAL A 63 9.72 -3.77 -1.15
CA VAL A 63 9.70 -2.30 -1.24
C VAL A 63 8.82 -1.70 -0.14
N TYR A 64 7.56 -2.13 -0.04
CA TYR A 64 6.62 -1.50 0.89
C TYR A 64 6.82 -1.97 2.33
N ALA A 65 6.70 -3.27 2.59
CA ALA A 65 6.88 -3.79 3.96
C ALA A 65 8.34 -3.75 4.43
N GLY A 66 9.29 -3.96 3.52
CA GLY A 66 10.73 -3.97 3.78
C GLY A 66 11.30 -2.56 3.87
N ALA A 67 11.62 -1.94 2.73
CA ALA A 67 12.37 -0.68 2.73
C ALA A 67 11.57 0.50 3.34
N ILE A 68 10.35 0.75 2.84
CA ILE A 68 9.58 1.94 3.21
C ILE A 68 9.14 1.86 4.67
N MET A 69 8.50 0.77 5.09
CA MET A 69 7.98 0.67 6.45
C MET A 69 9.07 0.62 7.51
N VAL A 70 10.20 -0.06 7.25
CA VAL A 70 11.33 -0.04 8.19
C VAL A 70 11.87 1.37 8.37
N LEU A 71 12.01 2.15 7.28
CA LEU A 71 12.41 3.55 7.37
C LEU A 71 11.39 4.38 8.17
N VAL A 72 10.09 4.20 7.90
CA VAL A 72 9.02 4.91 8.63
C VAL A 72 9.09 4.59 10.12
N ILE A 73 9.22 3.32 10.51
CA ILE A 73 9.30 2.93 11.92
C ILE A 73 10.56 3.49 12.58
N PHE A 74 11.70 3.43 11.90
CA PHE A 74 12.94 4.01 12.39
C PHE A 74 12.76 5.51 12.69
N VAL A 75 12.16 6.25 11.76
CA VAL A 75 11.88 7.68 11.94
C VAL A 75 10.87 7.92 13.07
N LEU A 76 9.78 7.16 13.13
CA LEU A 76 8.78 7.28 14.19
C LEU A 76 9.37 7.01 15.59
N MET A 77 10.29 6.05 15.69
CA MET A 77 11.01 5.75 16.93
C MET A 77 11.97 6.87 17.31
N LEU A 78 12.77 7.38 16.36
CA LEU A 78 13.70 8.48 16.62
C LEU A 78 13.00 9.74 17.09
N LEU A 79 11.84 10.05 16.52
CA LEU A 79 11.08 11.24 16.85
C LEU A 79 10.24 11.08 18.14
N ASN A 80 10.20 9.88 18.73
CA ASN A 80 9.47 9.55 19.97
C ASN A 80 8.08 10.20 20.06
N LEU A 81 7.24 10.02 19.03
CA LEU A 81 5.88 10.60 18.92
C LEU A 81 4.87 10.03 19.97
N SER A 82 5.33 9.48 21.08
CA SER A 82 4.52 8.70 22.00
C SER A 82 3.55 9.52 22.85
N HIS A 83 3.60 10.86 22.84
CA HIS A 83 2.76 11.69 23.71
C HIS A 83 2.38 13.03 23.07
N GLU A 84 1.28 13.07 22.32
CA GLU A 84 0.56 14.33 22.06
C GLU A 84 -0.72 14.40 22.90
N ASP A 85 -0.80 15.46 23.69
CA ASP A 85 -1.87 15.75 24.62
C ASP A 85 -3.20 16.08 23.94
N LYS A 86 -4.27 15.83 24.70
CA LYS A 86 -5.68 15.86 24.33
C LYS A 86 -6.14 17.18 23.68
N VAL A 87 -6.06 17.32 22.35
CA VAL A 87 -6.86 18.32 21.63
C VAL A 87 -8.28 17.77 21.39
N LYS A 88 -9.11 17.81 22.45
CA LYS A 88 -10.47 17.22 22.45
C LYS A 88 -11.55 18.04 21.74
N LEU A 89 -11.27 19.23 21.19
CA LEU A 89 -12.33 20.23 20.99
C LEU A 89 -12.83 20.48 19.56
N ARG A 90 -12.46 19.69 18.55
CA ARG A 90 -13.02 19.90 17.18
C ARG A 90 -13.18 18.65 16.31
N ILE A 91 -13.04 17.47 16.92
CA ILE A 91 -12.95 16.20 16.19
C ILE A 91 -14.34 15.67 15.78
N GLN A 92 -15.39 15.93 16.58
CA GLN A 92 -16.71 15.30 16.37
C GLN A 92 -17.42 15.75 15.08
N SER A 93 -17.38 17.05 14.73
CA SER A 93 -18.00 17.51 13.46
C SER A 93 -17.19 17.09 12.23
N ARG A 94 -15.85 17.01 12.36
CA ARG A 94 -14.94 16.59 11.28
C ARG A 94 -15.00 15.09 11.03
N GLN A 95 -15.23 14.28 12.07
CA GLN A 95 -15.45 12.84 11.96
C GLN A 95 -16.74 12.52 11.20
N SER A 96 -17.84 13.20 11.49
CA SER A 96 -19.11 12.97 10.76
C SER A 96 -18.97 13.27 9.27
N PHE A 97 -18.25 14.34 8.91
CA PHE A 97 -17.96 14.64 7.50
C PHE A 97 -17.06 13.58 6.85
N GLY A 98 -16.03 13.10 7.57
CA GLY A 98 -15.15 12.02 7.08
C GLY A 98 -15.92 10.71 6.84
N ILE A 99 -16.82 10.34 7.76
CA ILE A 99 -17.67 9.15 7.63
C ILE A 99 -18.61 9.32 6.43
N LEU A 100 -19.31 10.46 6.32
CA LEU A 100 -20.20 10.74 5.20
C LEU A 100 -19.46 10.64 3.85
N LEU A 101 -18.28 11.24 3.74
CA LEU A 101 -17.48 11.20 2.53
C LEU A 101 -17.01 9.78 2.19
N SER A 102 -16.57 9.02 3.18
CA SER A 102 -16.18 7.61 3.00
C SER A 102 -17.35 6.74 2.51
N ALA A 103 -18.56 6.97 3.04
CA ALA A 103 -19.76 6.27 2.63
C ALA A 103 -20.16 6.61 1.18
N ILE A 104 -20.11 7.89 0.80
CA ILE A 104 -20.38 8.33 -0.58
C ILE A 104 -19.38 7.67 -1.55
N LEU A 105 -18.09 7.69 -1.23
CA LEU A 105 -17.07 7.04 -2.05
C LEU A 105 -17.30 5.53 -2.16
N MET A 106 -17.66 4.87 -1.07
CA MET A 106 -17.95 3.44 -1.07
C MET A 106 -19.17 3.09 -1.94
N ILE A 107 -20.22 3.92 -1.93
CA ILE A 107 -21.39 3.77 -2.81
C ILE A 107 -20.99 3.93 -4.28
N ILE A 108 -20.16 4.92 -4.61
CA ILE A 108 -19.69 5.15 -5.99
C ILE A 108 -18.86 3.96 -6.47
N ILE A 109 -17.93 3.46 -5.66
CA ILE A 109 -17.13 2.29 -6.01
C ILE A 109 -18.03 1.06 -6.19
N ALA A 110 -18.97 0.82 -5.27
CA ALA A 110 -19.89 -0.30 -5.37
C ALA A 110 -20.80 -0.23 -6.62
N SER A 111 -21.28 0.96 -6.98
CA SER A 111 -22.13 1.16 -8.16
C SER A 111 -21.34 0.96 -9.46
N THR A 112 -20.10 1.45 -9.53
CA THR A 112 -19.23 1.23 -10.70
C THR A 112 -18.87 -0.25 -10.89
N ILE A 113 -18.58 -0.98 -9.80
CA ILE A 113 -18.32 -2.42 -9.86
C ILE A 113 -19.58 -3.20 -10.25
N SER A 114 -20.76 -2.82 -9.74
CA SER A 114 -22.02 -3.51 -10.04
C SER A 114 -22.51 -3.22 -11.47
N ALA A 115 -22.25 -2.02 -11.98
CA ALA A 115 -22.57 -1.63 -13.36
C ALA A 115 -21.57 -2.19 -14.39
N ALA A 116 -20.35 -2.52 -13.94
CA ALA A 116 -19.42 -3.27 -14.76
C ALA A 116 -19.98 -4.68 -14.94
N ASN A 117 -20.50 -4.98 -16.13
CA ASN A 117 -20.75 -6.36 -16.53
C ASN A 117 -19.37 -7.03 -16.64
N PRO A 118 -19.00 -7.97 -15.75
CA PRO A 118 -17.74 -8.66 -15.91
C PRO A 118 -17.89 -9.54 -17.14
N THR A 119 -17.43 -9.07 -18.29
CA THR A 119 -17.08 -9.96 -19.39
C THR A 119 -16.05 -10.90 -18.80
N GLN A 120 -16.43 -12.16 -18.56
CA GLN A 120 -15.52 -13.18 -18.06
C GLN A 120 -14.25 -13.10 -18.91
N PRO A 121 -13.11 -12.68 -18.35
CA PRO A 121 -11.88 -12.74 -19.09
C PRO A 121 -11.69 -14.21 -19.40
N LYS A 122 -11.67 -14.58 -20.68
CA LYS A 122 -11.12 -15.88 -21.08
C LYS A 122 -9.78 -15.97 -20.38
N VAL A 123 -9.57 -17.04 -19.60
CA VAL A 123 -8.32 -17.31 -18.90
C VAL A 123 -7.26 -17.59 -19.95
N SER A 124 -6.77 -16.54 -20.59
CA SER A 124 -5.60 -16.56 -21.47
C SER A 124 -4.42 -16.17 -20.59
N ASP A 125 -3.66 -17.17 -20.13
CA ASP A 125 -2.33 -17.08 -19.50
C ASP A 125 -1.99 -15.73 -18.84
N VAL A 126 -2.82 -15.31 -17.88
CA VAL A 126 -2.63 -14.05 -17.14
C VAL A 126 -1.34 -14.09 -16.30
N SER A 127 -0.87 -15.30 -15.96
CA SER A 127 0.42 -15.54 -15.29
C SER A 127 1.61 -15.01 -16.08
N SER A 128 1.55 -15.04 -17.42
CA SER A 128 2.64 -14.54 -18.28
C SER A 128 2.66 -13.00 -18.36
N MET A 129 1.52 -12.34 -18.14
CA MET A 129 1.39 -10.89 -18.27
C MET A 129 2.15 -10.14 -17.16
N PHE A 130 2.14 -10.65 -15.93
CA PHE A 130 2.81 -10.02 -14.77
C PHE A 130 4.22 -10.58 -14.51
N SER A 131 4.81 -11.23 -15.51
CA SER A 131 6.17 -11.73 -15.45
C SER A 131 7.20 -10.59 -15.43
N PRO A 132 8.31 -10.69 -14.65
CA PRO A 132 9.37 -9.68 -14.63
C PRO A 132 9.92 -9.38 -16.03
N GLN A 133 10.03 -10.40 -16.88
CA GLN A 133 10.52 -10.28 -18.25
C GLN A 133 9.57 -9.43 -19.11
N ASN A 134 8.26 -9.68 -19.01
CA ASN A 134 7.26 -8.92 -19.76
C ASN A 134 7.16 -7.47 -19.28
N LEU A 135 7.23 -7.26 -17.96
CA LEU A 135 7.29 -5.92 -17.37
C LEU A 135 8.52 -5.15 -17.84
N GLY A 136 9.69 -5.79 -17.86
CA GLY A 136 10.89 -5.21 -18.43
C GLY A 136 10.71 -4.81 -19.89
N GLN A 137 10.16 -5.71 -20.72
CA GLN A 137 9.93 -5.43 -22.14
C GLN A 137 9.00 -4.22 -22.33
N ILE A 138 7.87 -4.15 -21.62
CA ILE A 138 6.92 -3.04 -21.71
C ILE A 138 7.57 -1.72 -21.25
N LEU A 139 8.34 -1.75 -20.15
CA LEU A 139 9.02 -0.56 -19.62
C LEU A 139 10.06 -0.01 -20.59
N TYR A 140 10.82 -0.86 -21.27
CA TYR A 140 11.85 -0.43 -22.22
C TYR A 140 11.34 -0.17 -23.64
N THR A 141 10.10 -0.54 -23.98
CA THR A 141 9.51 -0.32 -25.31
C THR A 141 8.45 0.78 -25.29
N ASN A 142 7.34 0.55 -24.60
CA ASN A 142 6.19 1.45 -24.61
C ASN A 142 6.32 2.58 -23.59
N HIS A 143 7.05 2.35 -22.49
CA HIS A 143 7.17 3.28 -21.37
C HIS A 143 8.60 3.72 -21.07
N LEU A 144 9.45 3.78 -22.11
CA LEU A 144 10.87 4.13 -21.98
C LEU A 144 11.06 5.49 -21.29
N VAL A 145 10.29 6.49 -21.71
CA VAL A 145 10.36 7.84 -21.14
C VAL A 145 9.98 7.84 -19.65
N ALA A 146 8.94 7.09 -19.26
CA ALA A 146 8.53 6.99 -17.87
C ALA A 146 9.62 6.29 -17.03
N PHE A 147 10.24 5.24 -17.57
CA PHE A 147 11.36 4.56 -16.91
C PHE A 147 12.54 5.50 -16.67
N GLU A 148 12.94 6.30 -17.66
CA GLU A 148 14.02 7.28 -17.53
C GLU A 148 13.69 8.37 -16.50
N LEU A 149 12.45 8.89 -16.52
CA LEU A 149 11.98 9.88 -15.54
C LEU A 149 12.00 9.34 -14.11
N VAL A 150 11.66 8.06 -13.90
CA VAL A 150 11.78 7.42 -12.58
C VAL A 150 13.24 7.34 -12.15
N GLY A 151 14.17 7.06 -13.07
CA GLY A 151 15.61 7.09 -12.79
C GLY A 151 16.09 8.47 -12.31
N ILE A 152 15.68 9.54 -13.01
CA ILE A 152 15.97 10.93 -12.61
C ILE A 152 15.31 11.26 -11.27
N LEU A 153 14.08 10.79 -11.03
CA LEU A 153 13.37 10.99 -9.77
C LEU A 153 14.11 10.33 -8.60
N LEU A 154 14.59 9.09 -8.76
CA LEU A 154 15.37 8.39 -7.74
C LEU A 154 16.71 9.09 -7.48
N LEU A 155 17.42 9.52 -8.53
CA LEU A 155 18.66 10.29 -8.40
C LEU A 155 18.42 11.58 -7.60
N THR A 156 17.37 12.32 -7.96
CA THR A 156 17.02 13.59 -7.31
C THR A 156 16.59 13.36 -5.86
N ALA A 157 15.85 12.29 -5.57
CA ALA A 157 15.44 11.92 -4.22
C ALA A 157 16.65 11.61 -3.33
N ILE A 158 17.65 10.89 -3.83
CA ILE A 158 18.89 10.60 -3.09
C ILE A 158 19.68 11.88 -2.83
N ILE A 159 19.88 12.73 -3.85
CA ILE A 159 20.57 14.02 -3.68
C ILE A 159 19.84 14.88 -2.64
N GLY A 160 18.51 14.98 -2.74
CA GLY A 160 17.68 15.73 -1.81
C GLY A 160 17.79 15.21 -0.37
N ALA A 161 17.72 13.88 -0.18
CA ALA A 161 17.88 13.26 1.13
C ALA A 161 19.26 13.54 1.75
N ILE A 162 20.33 13.45 0.96
CA ILE A 162 21.71 13.74 1.42
C ILE A 162 21.88 15.20 1.81
N VAL A 163 21.40 16.14 0.98
CA VAL A 163 21.51 17.58 1.27
C VAL A 163 20.73 17.95 2.53
N MET A 164 19.54 17.38 2.73
CA MET A 164 18.73 17.60 3.93
C MET A 164 19.34 16.98 5.19
N ALA A 165 19.95 15.80 5.08
CA ALA A 165 20.59 15.13 6.20
C ALA A 165 21.95 15.73 6.58
N LYS A 166 22.57 16.52 5.69
CA LYS A 166 23.87 17.14 5.94
C LYS A 166 23.76 18.18 7.05
N LYS A 167 24.36 17.88 8.20
CA LYS A 167 24.47 18.83 9.32
C LYS A 167 25.38 20.00 8.90
N LYS A 168 24.92 21.24 9.08
CA LYS A 168 25.81 22.40 8.98
C LYS A 168 26.78 22.34 10.16
N LEU A 169 28.04 21.99 9.88
CA LEU A 169 29.15 22.34 10.77
C LEU A 169 29.37 23.83 10.56
N VAL A 170 28.73 24.63 11.40
CA VAL A 170 29.02 26.06 11.54
C VAL A 170 30.12 26.12 12.59
N ASP A 171 31.31 26.55 12.17
CA ASP A 171 32.34 27.07 13.08
C ASP A 171 31.87 28.43 13.65
#